data_AF-A0A2S0S4F6-F1
#
_entry.id   AF-A0A2S0S4F6-F1
#
_cell.length_a   1.000
_cell.length_b   1.000
_cell.length_c   1.000
_cell.angle_alpha   90.00
_cell.angle_beta   90.00
_cell.angle_gamma   90.00
#
_symmetry.space_group_name_H-M   'P 1'
#
loop_
_entity.id
_entity.type
_entity.pdbx_description
1 polymer ?
#
loop_
_entity_poly.entity_id
_entity_poly.type
_entity_poly.pdbx_seq_one_letter_code
_entity_poly.pdbx_strand_id
1 'polypeptide(L)'
;MSYRKNSCILIVKKLDKLVNLVNLINGYFRTPKIVALHKLILFLNEKLNMTLTLHGIDYSNLNSNAWLAGFWDADGSFYFTWKMGLLKKGWLPTKLEYYMRLSQNSIYAKTNISNFPILNYIASFIRSSIKLRERHRSTYTEKVIELRTENWNSKYNLISYF
;
A
#
# COMPACT_ATOMS: atom_id res chain seq x y z
N MET A 1 16.82 15.94 7.56
CA MET A 1 15.41 15.72 7.16
C MET A 1 14.72 17.07 7.18
N SER A 2 14.19 17.52 6.04
CA SER A 2 13.30 18.68 5.99
C SER A 2 11.89 18.19 6.36
N TYR A 3 11.31 18.71 7.43
CA TYR A 3 9.98 18.34 7.88
C TYR A 3 8.92 19.04 7.03
N ARG A 4 7.93 18.30 6.55
CA ARG A 4 6.76 18.92 5.91
C ARG A 4 5.94 19.64 6.96
N LYS A 5 5.46 20.85 6.65
CA LYS A 5 4.52 21.60 7.50
C LYS A 5 3.29 20.72 7.78
N ASN A 6 2.82 20.70 9.02
CA ASN A 6 1.68 19.87 9.50
C ASN A 6 1.91 18.36 9.38
N SER A 7 3.03 17.86 9.92
CA SER A 7 3.30 16.42 10.00
C SER A 7 3.70 16.00 11.42
N CYS A 8 3.39 14.76 11.77
CA CYS A 8 3.79 14.13 13.03
C CYS A 8 4.68 12.92 12.72
N ILE A 9 5.62 12.62 13.63
CA ILE A 9 6.52 11.48 13.51
C ILE A 9 6.39 10.62 14.76
N LEU A 10 6.02 9.36 14.56
CA LEU A 10 6.06 8.34 15.60
C LEU A 10 7.44 7.67 15.61
N ILE A 11 8.14 7.69 16.75
CA ILE A 11 9.46 7.07 16.91
C ILE A 11 9.45 6.15 18.12
N VAL A 12 9.79 4.88 17.91
CA VAL A 12 10.07 3.92 19.00
C VAL A 12 11.57 3.90 19.26
N LYS A 13 12.00 4.47 20.38
CA LYS A 13 13.43 4.57 20.75
C LYS A 13 13.89 3.52 21.76
N LYS A 14 12.99 3.06 22.64
CA LYS A 14 13.34 2.10 23.69
C LYS A 14 13.49 0.70 23.09
N LEU A 15 14.57 0.01 23.48
CA LEU A 15 14.94 -1.27 22.90
C LEU A 15 13.93 -2.38 23.21
N ASP A 16 13.41 -2.44 24.44
CA ASP A 16 12.34 -3.37 24.83
C ASP A 16 11.08 -3.16 23.98
N LYS A 17 10.69 -1.90 23.74
CA LYS A 17 9.55 -1.56 22.90
C LYS A 17 9.78 -1.89 21.42
N LEU A 18 11.01 -1.76 20.94
CA LEU A 18 11.38 -2.14 19.59
C LEU A 18 11.28 -3.67 19.41
N VAL A 19 11.77 -4.45 20.36
CA VAL A 19 11.64 -5.92 20.35
C VAL A 19 10.17 -6.34 20.37
N ASN A 20 9.36 -5.71 21.23
CA ASN A 20 7.91 -5.97 21.25
C ASN A 20 7.24 -5.67 19.91
N LEU A 21 7.61 -4.55 19.26
CA LEU A 21 7.09 -4.20 17.95
C LEU A 21 7.51 -5.22 16.88
N VAL A 22 8.77 -5.68 16.91
CA VAL A 22 9.26 -6.72 15.99
C VAL A 22 8.47 -8.01 16.17
N ASN A 23 8.29 -8.48 17.40
CA ASN A 23 7.50 -9.68 17.68
C ASN A 23 6.04 -9.53 17.23
N LEU A 24 5.46 -8.33 17.35
CA LEU A 24 4.09 -8.07 16.93
C LEU A 24 3.90 -8.18 15.40
N ILE A 25 4.84 -7.65 14.62
CA ILE A 25 4.69 -7.52 13.16
C ILE A 25 5.37 -8.64 12.36
N ASN A 26 6.26 -9.42 12.99
CA ASN A 26 6.97 -10.50 12.34
C ASN A 26 5.99 -11.57 11.86
N GLY A 27 6.10 -11.98 10.59
CA GLY A 27 5.17 -12.91 9.96
C GLY A 27 3.92 -12.29 9.32
N TYR A 28 3.74 -10.96 9.37
CA TYR A 28 2.58 -10.27 8.75
C TYR A 28 2.94 -9.40 7.53
N PHE A 29 4.20 -9.36 7.10
CA PHE A 29 4.60 -8.57 5.94
C PHE A 29 4.23 -9.27 4.62
N ARG A 30 3.50 -8.57 3.74
CA ARG A 30 3.13 -9.08 2.41
C ARG A 30 3.83 -8.38 1.23
N THR A 31 4.79 -7.49 1.53
CA THR A 31 5.52 -6.70 0.52
C THR A 31 7.03 -6.89 0.65
N PRO A 32 7.83 -6.57 -0.40
CA PRO A 32 9.29 -6.60 -0.35
C PRO A 32 9.91 -5.74 0.76
N LYS A 33 9.13 -4.88 1.44
CA LYS A 33 9.57 -4.12 2.63
C LYS A 33 10.01 -5.04 3.77
N ILE A 34 9.66 -6.34 3.76
CA ILE A 34 10.09 -7.32 4.77
C ILE A 34 11.61 -7.39 4.95
N VAL A 35 12.39 -7.10 3.89
CA VAL A 35 13.86 -7.08 3.95
C VAL A 35 14.39 -6.08 4.98
N ALA A 36 13.67 -4.97 5.22
CA ALA A 36 14.04 -4.02 6.26
C ALA A 36 13.81 -4.60 7.67
N LEU A 37 12.73 -5.36 7.86
CA LEU A 37 12.47 -6.06 9.12
C LEU A 37 13.51 -7.16 9.37
N HIS A 38 13.88 -7.92 8.34
CA HIS A 38 14.94 -8.93 8.46
C HIS A 38 16.28 -8.34 8.89
N LYS A 39 16.67 -7.19 8.33
CA LYS A 39 17.88 -6.47 8.76
C LYS A 39 17.81 -6.07 10.24
N LEU A 40 16.65 -5.61 10.70
CA LEU A 40 16.44 -5.28 12.11
C LEU A 40 16.50 -6.52 13.00
N ILE A 41 15.88 -7.64 12.59
CA ILE A 41 15.92 -8.90 13.34
C ILE A 41 17.37 -9.41 13.47
N LEU A 42 18.13 -9.41 12.37
CA LEU A 42 19.54 -9.81 12.39
C LEU A 42 20.35 -8.95 13.36
N PHE A 43 20.17 -7.63 13.31
CA PHE A 43 20.80 -6.71 14.25
C PHE A 43 20.42 -6.99 15.71
N LEU A 44 19.14 -7.25 16.01
CA LEU A 44 18.69 -7.56 17.36
C LEU A 44 19.24 -8.90 17.86
N ASN A 45 19.27 -9.92 17.00
CA ASN A 45 19.83 -11.22 17.32
C ASN A 45 21.32 -11.11 17.67
N GLU A 46 22.10 -10.38 16.86
CA GLU A 46 23.51 -10.13 17.12
C GLU A 46 23.74 -9.30 18.39
N LYS A 47 22.99 -8.20 18.55
CA LYS A 47 23.23 -7.23 19.63
C LYS A 47 22.77 -7.72 21.00
N LEU A 48 21.72 -8.55 21.05
CA LEU A 48 21.07 -8.99 22.29
C LEU A 48 21.15 -10.49 22.52
N ASN A 49 21.90 -11.22 21.68
CA ASN A 49 21.98 -12.68 21.71
C ASN A 49 20.58 -13.34 21.68
N MET A 50 19.68 -12.77 20.89
CA MET A 50 18.33 -13.28 20.67
C MET A 50 18.31 -14.27 19.49
N THR A 51 17.27 -15.10 19.42
CA THR A 51 17.06 -16.08 18.34
C THR A 51 15.72 -15.86 17.63
N LEU A 52 15.43 -14.61 17.26
CA LEU A 52 14.20 -14.27 16.52
C LEU A 52 14.26 -14.87 15.10
N THR A 53 13.19 -15.57 14.72
CA THR A 53 13.06 -16.21 13.41
C THR A 53 12.78 -15.18 12.30
N LEU A 54 13.40 -15.38 11.14
CA LEU A 54 13.11 -14.61 9.93
C LEU A 54 11.92 -15.24 9.19
N HIS A 55 10.71 -14.73 9.43
CA HIS A 55 9.54 -15.18 8.67
C HIS A 55 9.55 -14.64 7.23
N GLY A 56 9.02 -15.42 6.29
CA GLY A 56 8.86 -15.02 4.90
C GLY A 56 7.68 -14.07 4.67
N ILE A 57 7.38 -13.84 3.39
CA ILE A 57 6.16 -13.12 2.97
C ILE A 57 4.92 -13.90 3.42
N ASP A 58 3.94 -13.19 4.00
CA ASP A 58 2.64 -13.76 4.36
C ASP A 58 1.74 -13.89 3.10
N TYR A 59 1.36 -15.13 2.81
CA TYR A 59 0.48 -15.51 1.69
C TYR A 59 -0.93 -15.93 2.14
N SER A 60 -1.27 -15.77 3.42
CA SER A 60 -2.62 -16.07 3.91
C SER A 60 -3.67 -15.19 3.22
N ASN A 61 -4.93 -15.63 3.24
CA ASN A 61 -6.01 -14.95 2.52
C ASN A 61 -6.12 -13.46 2.92
N LEU A 62 -6.48 -12.57 1.99
CA LEU A 62 -6.59 -11.12 2.27
C LEU A 62 -7.68 -10.75 3.28
N ASN A 63 -8.63 -11.66 3.52
CA ASN A 63 -9.69 -11.53 4.51
C ASN A 63 -9.40 -12.27 5.82
N SER A 64 -8.22 -12.90 5.98
CA SER A 64 -7.87 -13.60 7.22
C SER A 64 -7.48 -12.66 8.35
N ASN A 65 -7.07 -11.43 8.03
CA ASN A 65 -6.65 -10.42 8.99
C ASN A 65 -6.84 -8.99 8.42
N ALA A 66 -6.56 -7.99 9.25
CA ALA A 66 -6.73 -6.57 8.92
C ALA A 66 -5.61 -5.96 8.07
N TRP A 67 -4.69 -6.76 7.52
CA TRP A 67 -3.53 -6.25 6.79
C TRP A 67 -3.93 -5.42 5.57
N LEU A 68 -4.91 -5.89 4.78
CA LEU A 68 -5.33 -5.18 3.57
C LEU A 68 -6.01 -3.85 3.92
N ALA A 69 -6.81 -3.80 4.99
CA ALA A 69 -7.39 -2.55 5.47
C ALA A 69 -6.32 -1.52 5.84
N GLY A 70 -5.31 -1.91 6.64
CA GLY A 70 -4.21 -1.03 7.01
C GLY A 70 -3.33 -0.61 5.83
N PHE A 71 -3.12 -1.52 4.86
CA PHE A 71 -2.40 -1.20 3.63
C PHE A 71 -3.16 -0.18 2.77
N TRP A 72 -4.49 -0.30 2.72
CA TRP A 72 -5.35 0.65 2.01
C TRP A 72 -5.38 2.02 2.69
N ASP A 73 -5.42 2.08 4.02
CA ASP A 73 -5.40 3.35 4.76
C ASP A 73 -4.09 4.12 4.53
N ALA A 74 -2.97 3.40 4.40
CA ALA A 74 -1.66 4.01 4.18
C ALA A 74 -1.40 4.47 2.72
N ASP A 75 -1.74 3.65 1.74
CA ASP A 75 -1.36 3.86 0.32
C ASP A 75 -2.57 4.04 -0.63
N GLY A 76 -3.79 3.82 -0.13
CA GLY A 76 -5.03 3.91 -0.88
C GLY A 76 -5.58 5.34 -0.97
N SER A 77 -6.56 5.52 -1.85
CA SER A 77 -7.24 6.79 -2.07
C SER A 77 -8.68 6.57 -2.52
N PHE A 78 -9.58 7.41 -2.01
CA PHE A 78 -10.98 7.46 -2.43
C PHE A 78 -11.17 8.71 -3.29
N TYR A 79 -11.71 8.52 -4.48
CA TYR A 79 -11.97 9.61 -5.41
C TYR A 79 -13.47 9.77 -5.62
N PHE A 80 -13.91 11.02 -5.53
CA PHE A 80 -15.29 11.43 -5.77
C PHE A 80 -15.26 12.82 -6.41
N THR A 81 -15.80 12.95 -7.61
CA THR A 81 -15.88 14.23 -8.32
C THR A 81 -17.08 14.31 -9.23
N TRP A 82 -17.49 15.54 -9.54
CA TRP A 82 -18.38 15.82 -10.66
C TRP A 82 -17.55 16.09 -11.91
N LYS A 83 -17.80 15.33 -12.98
CA LYS A 83 -17.36 15.72 -14.32
C LYS A 83 -18.26 16.83 -14.81
N MET A 84 -17.63 17.93 -15.18
CA MET A 84 -18.29 19.08 -15.76
C MET A 84 -18.24 19.00 -17.28
N GLY A 85 -19.31 19.44 -17.94
CA GLY A 85 -19.38 19.50 -19.40
C GLY A 85 -20.04 20.78 -19.86
N LEU A 86 -19.70 21.23 -21.06
CA LEU A 86 -20.37 22.35 -21.70
C LEU A 86 -21.73 21.88 -22.21
N LEU A 87 -22.80 22.45 -21.68
CA LEU A 87 -24.17 22.27 -22.16
C LEU A 87 -24.68 23.59 -22.76
N LYS A 88 -25.82 23.56 -23.44
CA LYS A 88 -26.44 24.77 -24.03
C LYS A 88 -26.66 25.91 -23.02
N LYS A 89 -26.74 25.60 -21.72
CA LYS A 89 -26.91 26.56 -20.62
C LYS A 89 -25.61 26.92 -19.86
N GLY A 90 -24.44 26.50 -20.36
CA GLY A 90 -23.13 26.74 -19.71
C GLY A 90 -22.46 25.48 -19.16
N TRP A 91 -21.42 25.66 -18.32
CA TRP A 91 -20.65 24.57 -17.73
C TRP A 91 -21.38 23.98 -16.52
N LEU A 92 -21.92 22.77 -16.67
CA LEU A 92 -22.75 22.11 -15.66
C LEU A 92 -22.24 20.69 -15.35
N PRO A 93 -22.52 20.16 -14.14
CA PRO A 93 -22.23 18.76 -13.82
C PRO A 93 -22.97 17.82 -14.77
N THR A 94 -22.23 16.96 -15.48
CA THR A 94 -22.81 16.01 -16.44
C THR A 94 -22.76 14.58 -15.94
N LYS A 95 -21.76 14.23 -15.12
CA LYS A 95 -21.56 12.86 -14.64
C LYS A 95 -20.86 12.84 -13.29
N LEU A 96 -21.33 11.98 -12.39
CA LEU A 96 -20.61 11.65 -11.16
C LEU A 96 -19.52 10.60 -11.46
N GLU A 97 -18.27 10.88 -11.09
CA GLU A 97 -17.17 9.93 -11.16
C GLU A 97 -16.65 9.63 -9.75
N TYR A 98 -16.70 8.35 -9.38
CA TYR A 98 -16.19 7.87 -8.11
C TYR A 98 -15.51 6.52 -8.29
N TYR A 99 -14.43 6.34 -7.55
CA TYR A 99 -13.64 5.12 -7.54
C TYR A 99 -12.70 5.10 -6.35
N MET A 100 -12.30 3.90 -5.95
CA MET A 100 -11.22 3.70 -5.01
C MET A 100 -9.98 3.29 -5.80
N ARG A 101 -8.81 3.76 -5.37
CA ARG A 101 -7.53 3.54 -6.04
C ARG A 101 -6.45 3.23 -5.04
N LEU A 102 -5.66 2.20 -5.33
CA LEU A 102 -4.40 1.90 -4.64
C LEU A 102 -3.27 1.97 -5.67
N SER A 103 -2.15 2.58 -5.29
CA SER A 103 -0.98 2.67 -6.18
C SER A 103 0.32 2.45 -5.44
N GLN A 104 1.23 1.71 -6.06
CA GLN A 104 2.58 1.48 -5.56
C GLN A 104 3.58 1.48 -6.70
N ASN A 105 4.85 1.77 -6.39
CA ASN A 105 5.93 1.62 -7.36
C ASN A 105 5.99 0.17 -7.85
N SER A 106 6.20 -0.01 -9.15
CA SER A 106 6.32 -1.33 -9.76
C SER A 106 7.44 -2.15 -9.13
N ILE A 107 8.57 -1.48 -8.86
CA ILE A 107 9.76 -2.07 -8.28
C ILE A 107 10.05 -1.37 -6.95
N TYR A 108 10.30 -2.17 -5.91
CA TYR A 108 10.77 -1.66 -4.63
C TYR A 108 12.26 -1.31 -4.70
N ALA A 109 12.58 -0.02 -4.68
CA ALA A 109 13.92 0.50 -4.93
C ALA A 109 15.03 -0.12 -4.07
N LYS A 110 14.75 -0.56 -2.84
CA LYS A 110 15.78 -1.11 -1.93
C LYS A 110 16.17 -2.55 -2.24
N THR A 111 15.31 -3.32 -2.91
CA THR A 111 15.54 -4.75 -3.17
C THR A 111 15.46 -5.10 -4.65
N ASN A 112 15.02 -4.17 -5.49
CA ASN A 112 14.72 -4.39 -6.91
C ASN A 112 13.65 -5.47 -7.15
N ILE A 113 12.85 -5.79 -6.13
CA ILE A 113 11.76 -6.78 -6.21
C ILE A 113 10.47 -6.10 -6.64
N SER A 114 9.71 -6.75 -7.51
CA SER A 114 8.44 -6.25 -8.01
C SER A 114 7.33 -6.29 -6.96
N ASN A 115 6.52 -5.24 -6.87
CA ASN A 115 5.26 -5.23 -6.11
C ASN A 115 4.09 -5.85 -6.89
N PHE A 116 4.31 -6.23 -8.15
CA PHE A 116 3.26 -6.83 -8.99
C PHE A 116 2.57 -8.03 -8.35
N PRO A 117 3.25 -9.01 -7.72
CA PRO A 117 2.59 -10.20 -7.17
C PRO A 117 1.49 -9.86 -6.15
N ILE A 118 1.81 -9.01 -5.16
CA ILE A 118 0.85 -8.63 -4.12
C ILE A 118 -0.27 -7.73 -4.68
N LEU A 119 0.03 -6.81 -5.59
CA LEU A 119 -1.00 -5.96 -6.21
C LEU A 119 -1.91 -6.75 -7.13
N ASN A 120 -1.39 -7.76 -7.82
CA ASN A 120 -2.19 -8.67 -8.63
C ASN A 120 -3.08 -9.57 -7.79
N TYR A 121 -2.59 -10.01 -6.64
CA TYR A 121 -3.40 -10.75 -5.68
C TYR A 121 -4.56 -9.89 -5.12
N ILE A 122 -4.27 -8.64 -4.74
CA ILE A 122 -5.31 -7.67 -4.31
C ILE A 122 -6.31 -7.39 -5.43
N ALA A 123 -5.83 -7.13 -6.66
CA ALA A 123 -6.70 -6.84 -7.80
C ALA A 123 -7.65 -8.02 -8.11
N SER A 124 -7.13 -9.25 -8.05
CA SER A 124 -7.93 -10.46 -8.21
C SER A 124 -8.98 -10.60 -7.11
N PHE A 125 -8.61 -10.33 -5.86
CA PHE A 125 -9.52 -10.40 -4.70
C PHE A 125 -10.69 -9.42 -4.82
N ILE A 126 -10.43 -8.17 -5.23
CA ILE A 126 -11.49 -7.17 -5.40
C ILE A 126 -12.14 -7.18 -6.80
N ARG A 127 -11.75 -8.12 -7.69
CA ARG A 127 -12.19 -8.20 -9.10
C ARG A 127 -11.99 -6.88 -9.87
N SER A 128 -10.81 -6.29 -9.71
CA SER A 128 -10.35 -5.07 -10.39
C SER A 128 -9.32 -5.38 -11.47
N SER A 129 -9.15 -4.46 -12.41
CA SER A 129 -8.04 -4.46 -13.37
C SER A 129 -6.78 -3.79 -12.77
N ILE A 130 -5.61 -4.18 -13.27
CA ILE A 130 -4.33 -3.53 -13.00
C ILE A 130 -3.97 -2.64 -14.18
N LYS A 131 -3.44 -1.46 -13.90
CA LYS A 131 -2.90 -0.54 -14.89
C LYS A 131 -1.45 -0.21 -14.56
N LEU A 132 -0.61 -0.31 -15.57
CA LEU A 132 0.74 0.23 -15.52
C LEU A 132 0.69 1.69 -15.93
N ARG A 133 1.29 2.55 -15.12
CA ARG A 133 1.42 3.98 -15.42
C ARG A 133 2.87 4.40 -15.29
N GLU A 134 3.28 5.31 -16.14
CA GLU A 134 4.51 6.05 -15.99
C GLU A 134 4.18 7.44 -15.44
N ARG A 135 4.84 7.85 -14.36
CA ARG A 135 4.75 9.20 -13.82
C ARG A 135 6.07 9.90 -14.09
N HIS A 136 6.05 10.84 -15.02
CA HIS A 136 7.20 11.69 -15.28
C HIS A 136 7.31 12.73 -14.16
N ARG A 137 8.36 12.61 -13.34
CA ARG A 137 8.78 13.64 -12.39
C ARG A 137 9.81 14.53 -13.08
N SER A 138 10.13 15.66 -12.47
CA SER A 138 11.14 16.60 -13.00
C SER A 138 12.51 15.96 -13.21
N THR A 139 12.87 14.93 -12.43
CA THR A 139 14.21 14.32 -12.42
C THR A 139 14.26 12.86 -12.86
N TYR A 140 13.13 12.14 -12.91
CA TYR A 140 13.08 10.73 -13.28
C TYR A 140 11.66 10.28 -13.64
N THR A 141 11.53 9.12 -14.30
CA THR A 141 10.24 8.48 -14.59
C THR A 141 9.98 7.36 -13.60
N GLU A 142 8.84 7.43 -12.90
CA GLU A 142 8.37 6.40 -11.97
C GLU A 142 7.43 5.43 -12.69
N LYS A 143 7.77 4.13 -12.73
CA LYS A 143 6.84 3.08 -13.14
C LYS A 143 5.99 2.67 -11.96
N VAL A 144 4.69 2.91 -12.04
CA VAL A 144 3.70 2.69 -10.99
C VAL A 144 2.69 1.64 -11.44
N ILE A 145 2.35 0.74 -10.53
CA ILE A 145 1.23 -0.18 -10.68
C ILE A 145 0.04 0.43 -9.93
N GLU A 146 -1.07 0.60 -10.64
CA GLU A 146 -2.30 1.17 -10.13
C GLU A 146 -3.42 0.15 -10.26
N LEU A 147 -4.23 0.00 -9.22
CA LEU A 147 -5.51 -0.71 -9.29
C LEU A 147 -6.63 0.27 -8.93
N ARG A 148 -7.75 0.13 -9.63
CA ARG A 148 -8.88 1.06 -9.52
C ARG A 148 -10.19 0.29 -9.65
N THR A 149 -11.15 0.57 -8.76
CA THR A 149 -12.50 0.02 -8.91
C THR A 149 -13.22 0.70 -10.09
N GLU A 150 -13.37 -0.02 -11.20
CA GLU A 150 -14.01 0.51 -12.43
C GLU A 150 -15.48 0.11 -12.51
N ASN A 151 -15.75 -1.19 -12.33
CA ASN A 151 -17.07 -1.78 -12.43
C ASN A 151 -17.78 -1.80 -11.06
N TRP A 152 -19.11 -1.98 -11.08
CA TRP A 152 -19.92 -2.01 -9.87
C TRP A 152 -19.51 -3.14 -8.91
N ASN A 153 -19.22 -4.33 -9.45
CA ASN A 153 -18.83 -5.48 -8.64
C ASN A 153 -17.54 -5.21 -7.83
N SER A 154 -16.55 -4.55 -8.43
CA SER A 154 -15.29 -4.19 -7.76
C SER A 154 -15.50 -3.18 -6.64
N LYS A 155 -16.42 -2.23 -6.84
CA LYS A 155 -16.83 -1.25 -5.82
C LYS A 155 -17.55 -1.95 -4.67
N TYR A 156 -18.52 -2.81 -4.99
CA TYR A 156 -19.28 -3.57 -4.00
C TYR A 156 -18.37 -4.48 -3.16
N ASN A 157 -17.47 -5.24 -3.80
CA ASN A 157 -16.54 -6.12 -3.09
C ASN A 157 -15.64 -5.35 -2.12
N LEU A 158 -15.15 -4.19 -2.54
CA LEU A 158 -14.26 -3.39 -1.72
C LEU A 158 -14.99 -2.66 -0.60
N ILE A 159 -16.20 -2.16 -0.84
CA ILE A 159 -17.06 -1.59 0.21
C ILE A 159 -17.44 -2.68 1.22
N SER A 160 -17.78 -3.88 0.77
CA SER A 160 -18.16 -5.01 1.64
C SER A 160 -16.99 -5.57 2.45
N TYR A 161 -15.75 -5.23 2.09
CA TYR A 161 -14.56 -5.62 2.84
C TYR A 161 -14.32 -4.70 4.06
N PHE A 162 -14.70 -3.42 3.97
CA PHE A 162 -14.57 -2.44 5.05
C PHE A 162 -15.80 -2.42 5.95
#